data_AF-A0A959Z5G8-F1
#
_entry.id   AF-A0A959Z5G8-F1
#
_cell.length_a   1.000
_cell.length_b   1.000
_cell.length_c   1.000
_cell.angle_alpha   90.00
_cell.angle_beta   90.00
_cell.angle_gamma   90.00
#
_symmetry.space_group_name_H-M   'P 1'
#
loop_
_entity.id
_entity.type
_entity.pdbx_description
1 polymer ?
#
loop_
_entity_poly.entity_id
_entity_poly.type
_entity_poly.pdbx_seq_one_letter_code
_entity_poly.pdbx_strand_id
1 'polypeptide(L)' 'MKTLKRFLLLAVISLVVTVSMAQTPPHPNGGSDPGVGSTPVGGGAPIGGGLLILLAMSLGYGAKKVYDLRKRALE' A
#
# COMPACT_ATOMS: atom_id res chain seq x y z
N MET A 1 27.54 12.06 -3.73
CA MET A 1 26.96 11.75 -2.39
C MET A 1 25.46 12.01 -2.26
N LYS A 2 24.88 13.05 -2.89
CA LYS A 2 23.44 13.37 -2.75
C LYS A 2 22.52 12.27 -3.29
N THR A 3 22.88 11.64 -4.41
CA THR A 3 22.15 10.51 -5.01
C THR A 3 22.22 9.25 -4.14
N LEU A 4 23.40 8.94 -3.61
CA LEU A 4 23.59 7.81 -2.68
C LEU A 4 22.77 7.98 -1.39
N LYS A 5 22.75 9.18 -0.80
CA LYS A 5 21.91 9.49 0.38
C LYS A 5 20.41 9.32 0.10
N ARG A 6 19.93 9.67 -1.09
CA ARG A 6 18.53 9.47 -1.50
C ARG A 6 18.19 7.98 -1.64
N PHE A 7 19.08 7.20 -2.25
CA PHE A 7 18.90 5.75 -2.35
C PHE A 7 18.85 5.08 -0.98
N LEU A 8 19.74 5.49 -0.07
CA LEU A 8 19.82 4.97 1.28
C LEU A 8 18.56 5.32 2.10
N LEU A 9 18.03 6.53 1.93
CA LEU A 9 16.76 6.95 2.52
C LEU A 9 15.58 6.07 2.05
N LEU A 10 15.48 5.82 0.74
CA LEU A 10 14.42 4.98 0.18
C LEU A 10 14.52 3.53 0.66
N ALA A 11 15.74 2.99 0.76
CA ALA A 11 15.98 1.65 1.29
C ALA A 11 15.54 1.52 2.76
N VAL A 12 15.83 2.52 3.59
CA VAL A 12 15.41 2.56 4.99
C VAL A 12 13.89 2.62 5.11
N ILE A 13 13.22 3.47 4.32
CA ILE A 13 11.76 3.55 4.31
C ILE A 13 11.14 2.22 3.90
N SER A 14 11.68 1.57 2.87
CA SER A 14 11.22 0.25 2.42
C SER A 14 11.37 -0.81 3.52
N LEU A 15 12.49 -0.79 4.25
CA LEU A 15 12.74 -1.74 5.34
C LEU A 15 11.77 -1.53 6.50
N VAL A 16 11.52 -0.28 6.90
CA VAL A 16 10.57 0.07 7.98
C VAL A 16 9.18 -0.46 7.68
N VAL A 17 8.71 -0.35 6.44
CA VAL A 17 7.39 -0.89 6.03
C VAL A 17 7.34 -2.41 6.17
N THR A 18 8.42 -3.13 5.84
CA THR A 18 8.46 -4.59 5.92
C THR A 18 8.55 -5.14 7.35
N VAL A 19 9.17 -4.40 8.28
CA VAL A 19 9.34 -4.84 9.68
C VAL A 19 8.25 -4.32 10.61
N SER A 20 7.41 -3.40 10.15
CA SER A 20 6.28 -2.88 10.94
C SER A 20 5.17 -3.93 10.99
N MET A 21 5.04 -4.61 12.13
CA MET A 21 3.90 -5.48 12.42
C MET A 21 2.69 -4.64 12.81
N ALA A 22 1.55 -4.86 12.16
CA ALA A 22 0.29 -4.24 12.56
C ALA A 22 -0.13 -4.77 13.94
N GLN A 23 -0.57 -3.88 14.83
CA GLN A 23 -1.16 -4.30 16.09
C GLN A 23 -2.49 -5.03 15.82
N THR A 24 -2.71 -6.15 16.50
CA THR A 24 -3.98 -6.85 16.47
C THR A 24 -5.07 -5.92 17.02
N PRO A 25 -6.16 -5.67 16.28
CA PRO A 25 -7.24 -4.83 16.78
C PRO A 25 -7.78 -5.44 18.09
N PRO A 26 -8.21 -4.60 19.06
CA PRO A 26 -8.77 -5.09 20.30
C PRO A 26 -9.96 -6.01 20.01
N HIS A 27 -10.03 -7.15 20.70
CA HIS A 27 -11.11 -8.12 20.49
C HIS A 27 -12.45 -7.42 20.75
N PRO A 28 -13.45 -7.56 19.86
CA PRO A 28 -14.74 -6.86 19.99
C PRO A 28 -15.47 -7.08 21.33
N ASN A 29 -15.09 -8.11 22.08
CA ASN A 29 -15.74 -8.59 23.31
C ASN A 29 -14.75 -8.75 24.49
N GLY A 30 -13.53 -8.18 24.41
CA GLY A 30 -12.55 -8.26 25.51
C GLY A 30 -11.98 -9.65 25.81
N GLY A 31 -12.15 -10.62 24.89
CA GLY A 31 -11.56 -11.95 25.00
C GLY A 31 -10.08 -11.98 24.63
N SER A 32 -9.29 -12.78 25.37
CA SER A 32 -7.93 -13.15 25.02
C SER A 32 -7.96 -14.39 24.11
N ASP A 33 -7.30 -14.26 22.97
CA ASP A 33 -6.96 -15.31 21.98
C ASP A 33 -8.00 -15.68 20.90
N PRO A 34 -7.55 -15.72 19.63
CA PRO A 34 -8.27 -16.38 18.55
C PRO A 34 -8.11 -17.90 18.69
N GLY A 35 -8.94 -18.51 19.54
CA GLY A 35 -9.08 -19.96 19.64
C GLY A 35 -10.10 -20.51 18.63
N VAL A 36 -10.13 -21.84 18.51
CA VAL A 36 -11.16 -22.56 17.72
C VAL A 36 -12.54 -22.23 18.29
N GLY A 37 -13.34 -21.44 17.57
CA GLY A 37 -14.67 -20.98 18.01
C GLY A 37 -14.78 -19.48 18.33
N SER A 38 -13.67 -18.73 18.35
CA SER A 38 -13.69 -17.27 18.52
C SER A 38 -14.11 -16.55 17.22
N THR A 39 -14.73 -15.37 17.34
CA THR A 39 -15.00 -14.50 16.17
C THR A 39 -13.68 -14.21 15.45
N PRO A 40 -13.57 -14.46 14.14
CA PRO A 40 -12.34 -14.19 13.39
C PRO A 40 -11.85 -12.76 13.63
N VAL A 41 -10.68 -12.62 14.23
CA VAL A 41 -9.99 -11.33 14.37
C VAL A 41 -9.35 -10.99 13.02
N GLY A 42 -10.10 -10.28 12.19
CA GLY A 42 -9.68 -9.92 10.83
C GLY A 42 -10.47 -10.68 9.75
N GLY A 43 -10.53 -10.07 8.57
CA GLY A 43 -11.34 -10.53 7.43
C GLY A 43 -12.24 -9.46 6.80
N GLY A 44 -12.39 -8.30 7.46
CA GLY A 44 -13.26 -7.20 7.00
C GLY A 44 -12.56 -6.03 6.31
N ALA A 45 -11.23 -6.02 6.22
CA ALA A 45 -10.53 -4.95 5.52
C ALA A 45 -10.74 -5.10 4.00
N PRO A 46 -11.33 -4.13 3.30
CA PRO A 46 -11.60 -4.23 1.87
C PRO A 46 -10.31 -4.04 1.06
N ILE A 47 -9.42 -5.04 1.09
CA ILE A 47 -8.16 -5.07 0.33
C ILE A 47 -8.44 -4.95 -1.17
N GLY A 48 -9.54 -5.57 -1.65
CA GLY A 48 -9.99 -5.47 -3.04
C GLY A 48 -10.32 -4.03 -3.46
N GLY A 49 -10.96 -3.25 -2.59
CA GLY A 49 -11.29 -1.84 -2.87
C GLY A 49 -10.04 -0.97 -2.98
N GLY A 50 -9.07 -1.16 -2.08
CA GLY A 50 -7.78 -0.47 -2.14
C GLY A 50 -6.98 -0.77 -3.40
N LEU A 51 -6.91 -2.04 -3.80
CA LEU A 51 -6.23 -2.45 -5.04
C LEU A 51 -6.84 -1.83 -6.29
N LEU A 52 -8.17 -1.80 -6.38
CA LEU A 52 -8.87 -1.18 -7.50
C LEU A 52 -8.56 0.32 -7.62
N ILE A 53 -8.53 1.05 -6.50
CA ILE A 53 -8.19 2.48 -6.49
C ILE A 53 -6.73 2.72 -6.91
N LEU A 54 -5.80 1.90 -6.42
CA LEU A 54 -4.39 1.98 -6.80
C LEU A 54 -4.17 1.69 -8.30
N LEU A 55 -4.88 0.69 -8.84
CA LEU A 55 -4.86 0.37 -10.27
C LEU A 55 -5.47 1.50 -11.10
N ALA A 56 -6.61 2.06 -10.68
CA ALA A 56 -7.25 3.15 -11.39
C ALA A 56 -6.34 4.39 -11.47
N MET A 57 -5.70 4.77 -10.36
CA MET A 57 -4.80 5.92 -10.33
C MET A 57 -3.53 5.70 -11.16
N SER A 58 -2.92 4.50 -11.07
CA SER A 58 -1.70 4.21 -11.82
C SER A 58 -1.94 4.21 -13.34
N LEU A 59 -3.05 3.61 -13.79
CA LEU A 59 -3.47 3.66 -15.20
C LEU A 59 -3.82 5.09 -15.65
N GLY A 60 -4.58 5.83 -14.85
CA GLY A 60 -4.97 7.21 -15.18
C GLY A 60 -3.76 8.14 -15.34
N TYR A 61 -2.82 8.10 -14.39
CA TYR A 61 -1.59 8.88 -14.48
C TYR A 61 -0.70 8.43 -15.64
N GLY A 62 -0.52 7.11 -15.83
CA GLY A 62 0.28 6.54 -16.91
C GLY A 62 -0.24 6.94 -18.29
N ALA A 63 -1.55 6.80 -18.51
CA ALA A 63 -2.21 7.15 -19.75
C ALA A 63 -2.06 8.65 -20.07
N LYS A 64 -2.29 9.53 -19.09
CA LYS A 64 -2.12 10.98 -19.26
C LYS A 64 -0.69 11.33 -19.68
N LYS A 65 0.30 10.74 -19.01
CA LYS A 65 1.71 11.04 -19.30
C LYS A 65 2.12 10.59 -20.71
N VAL A 66 1.68 9.41 -21.14
CA VAL A 66 1.93 8.92 -22.50
C VAL A 66 1.23 9.81 -23.55
N TYR A 67 0.00 10.25 -23.27
CA TYR A 67 -0.73 11.15 -24.14
C TYR A 67 0.00 12.50 -24.33
N ASP A 68 0.42 13.13 -23.22
CA ASP A 68 1.12 14.42 -23.27
C ASP A 68 2.46 14.31 -24.02
N LEU A 69 3.19 13.20 -23.85
CA LEU A 69 4.43 12.95 -24.59
C LEU A 69 4.19 12.80 -26.10
N ARG A 70 3.14 12.05 -26.48
CA ARG A 70 2.76 11.89 -27.88
C ARG A 70 2.32 13.20 -28.52
N LYS A 71 1.53 14.00 -27.80
CA LYS A 71 1.07 15.31 -28.27
C LYS A 71 2.24 16.24 -28.55
N ARG A 72 3.20 16.32 -27.63
CA ARG A 72 4.43 17.15 -27.80
C ARG A 72 5.37 16.67 -28.89
N ALA A 73 5.31 15.38 -29.26
CA ALA A 73 6.12 14.83 -30.35
C ALA A 73 5.49 15.03 -31.72
N LEU A 74 4.19 15.37 -31.76
CA LEU A 74 3.43 15.67 -32.97
C LEU A 74 3.36 17.19 -33.24
N GLU A 75 3.63 18.01 -32.22
CA GLU A 75 3.87 19.46 -32.32
C GLU A 75 5.34 19.74 -32.67
#